data_AF-A0A7V2CYZ4-F1
#
_entry.id   AF-A0A7V2CYZ4-F1
#
_cell.length_a   1.000
_cell.length_b   1.000
_cell.length_c   1.000
_cell.angle_alpha   90.00
_cell.angle_beta   90.00
_cell.angle_gamma   90.00
#
_symmetry.space_group_name_H-M   'P 1'
#
loop_
_entity.id
_entity.type
_entity.pdbx_description
1 polymer ?
#
loop_
_entity_poly.entity_id
_entity_poly.type
_entity_poly.pdbx_seq_one_letter_code
_entity_poly.pdbx_strand_id
1 'polypeptide(L)'
;MRLLGLIGIVSVGFAVSASASEPAAGPDAPWFEPVPDWKPPIPGEHPRLWFRKSDVPALRARMQTPEGRAMLARLRLLLGGGETMPTVFQEMATVNILPPGFSAPAPGAFTFSHGAGFGFLYQLTGDRKYADLARQCVEKVLEGQPDRDPRYAWVNPGTGFRLGAVFQGVALAYDLAYDGWDEAFRKRVVEAIQGQNTPCLQHKRPLTLERMAEANGYPPGSNHYGAYLGGTGMIALAIRGDPGADTPRLDRVLAKVEENLVKALTRGFGDHGWFAEGTHPGRIPANTGIVPLLPALRNAAGRDYLAARPNAEWITLRWLMEVLPSAEGPVIPWRGDYGDDRLYQKEGTSHAGDFALGLGAVAPRCRPAIAWML
;
A
#
# COMPACT_ATOMS: atom_id res chain seq x y z
N MET A 1 6.35 13.52 -75.77
CA MET A 1 5.68 13.30 -74.47
C MET A 1 6.01 11.91 -73.94
N ARG A 2 6.97 11.80 -73.02
CA ARG A 2 7.13 10.68 -72.07
C ARG A 2 7.71 11.30 -70.80
N LEU A 3 6.96 11.27 -69.71
CA LEU A 3 7.42 11.71 -68.38
C LEU A 3 7.77 10.46 -67.57
N LEU A 4 9.03 10.38 -67.14
CA LEU A 4 9.54 9.44 -66.15
C LEU A 4 9.42 10.12 -64.77
N GLY A 5 8.69 9.50 -63.85
CA GLY A 5 8.61 9.90 -62.45
C GLY A 5 9.44 8.96 -61.58
N LEU A 6 10.50 9.49 -60.98
CA LEU A 6 11.32 8.82 -59.97
C LEU A 6 10.64 9.00 -58.59
N ILE A 7 10.32 7.90 -57.90
CA ILE A 7 9.89 7.92 -56.49
C ILE A 7 11.09 7.50 -55.64
N GLY A 8 11.60 8.44 -54.84
CA GLY A 8 12.64 8.18 -53.85
C GLY A 8 12.05 7.61 -52.55
N ILE A 9 12.52 6.44 -52.13
CA ILE A 9 12.21 5.84 -50.83
C ILE A 9 13.21 6.39 -49.81
N VAL A 10 12.70 7.10 -48.80
CA VAL A 10 13.49 7.55 -47.64
C VAL A 10 13.40 6.46 -46.57
N SER A 11 14.49 5.72 -46.36
CA SER A 11 14.62 4.78 -45.25
C SER A 11 15.00 5.54 -43.98
N VAL A 12 14.07 5.67 -43.04
CA VAL A 12 14.34 6.15 -41.68
C VAL A 12 14.88 4.98 -40.85
N GLY A 13 16.18 4.96 -40.60
CA GLY A 13 16.81 3.98 -39.72
C GLY A 13 16.49 4.29 -38.25
N PHE A 14 15.71 3.43 -37.59
CA PHE A 14 15.57 3.45 -36.14
C PHE A 14 16.81 2.80 -35.52
N ALA A 15 17.64 3.60 -34.85
CA ALA A 15 18.70 3.07 -33.99
C ALA A 15 18.05 2.49 -32.72
N VAL A 16 17.98 1.16 -32.64
CA VAL A 16 17.65 0.46 -31.40
C VAL A 16 18.89 0.52 -30.51
N SER A 17 18.91 1.47 -29.58
CA SER A 17 19.94 1.51 -28.55
C SER A 17 19.66 0.34 -27.61
N ALA A 18 20.49 -0.71 -27.68
CA ALA A 18 20.43 -1.81 -26.73
C ALA A 18 20.73 -1.24 -25.32
N SER A 19 19.70 -1.18 -24.49
CA SER A 19 19.86 -0.91 -23.05
C SER A 19 20.70 -2.05 -22.48
N ALA A 20 21.97 -1.79 -22.19
CA ALA A 20 22.78 -2.71 -21.41
C ALA A 20 22.04 -3.01 -20.11
N SER A 21 21.67 -4.27 -19.89
CA SER A 21 21.16 -4.71 -18.59
C SER A 21 22.26 -4.45 -17.56
N GLU A 22 21.99 -3.60 -16.58
CA GLU A 22 22.90 -3.39 -15.46
C GLU A 22 23.21 -4.75 -14.80
N PRO A 23 24.49 -5.02 -14.46
CA PRO A 23 24.85 -6.28 -13.83
C PRO A 23 24.07 -6.47 -12.54
N ALA A 24 23.45 -7.64 -12.38
CA ALA A 24 22.72 -7.98 -11.17
C ALA A 24 23.63 -7.83 -9.95
N ALA A 25 23.15 -7.12 -8.93
CA ALA A 25 23.87 -6.91 -7.68
C ALA A 25 24.30 -8.27 -7.08
N GLY A 26 25.57 -8.40 -6.73
CA GLY A 26 26.12 -9.63 -6.14
C GLY A 26 25.39 -10.07 -4.86
N PRO A 27 25.58 -11.32 -4.40
CA PRO A 27 24.89 -11.84 -3.22
C PRO A 27 25.12 -11.01 -1.95
N ASP A 28 26.28 -10.36 -1.84
CA ASP A 28 26.67 -9.53 -0.69
C ASP A 28 26.31 -8.05 -0.82
N ALA A 29 25.76 -7.63 -1.98
CA ALA A 29 25.38 -6.24 -2.17
C ALA A 29 24.19 -5.85 -1.26
N PRO A 30 24.12 -4.59 -0.77
CA PRO A 30 22.99 -4.10 -0.01
C PRO A 30 21.64 -4.37 -0.70
N TRP A 31 20.58 -4.58 0.10
CA TRP A 31 19.23 -4.81 -0.43
C TRP A 31 18.50 -3.53 -0.85
N PHE A 32 19.02 -2.37 -0.47
CA PHE A 32 18.51 -1.06 -0.85
C PHE A 32 19.68 -0.14 -1.20
N GLU A 33 19.40 0.88 -1.99
CA GLU A 33 20.30 2.02 -2.18
C GLU A 33 19.85 3.20 -1.31
N PRO A 34 20.78 3.96 -0.71
CA PRO A 34 20.43 5.23 -0.09
C PRO A 34 19.81 6.17 -1.12
N VAL A 35 18.68 6.79 -0.78
CA VAL A 35 18.05 7.78 -1.66
C VAL A 35 18.99 9.00 -1.78
N PRO A 36 19.36 9.44 -3.00
CA PRO A 36 20.22 10.60 -3.19
C PRO A 36 19.66 11.86 -2.51
N ASP A 37 20.54 12.62 -1.86
CA ASP A 37 20.21 13.86 -1.14
C ASP A 37 19.13 13.73 -0.06
N TRP A 38 18.82 12.51 0.37
CA TRP A 38 17.80 12.27 1.37
C TRP A 38 18.20 12.83 2.72
N LYS A 39 17.23 13.48 3.36
CA LYS A 39 17.34 14.00 4.72
C LYS A 39 16.36 13.25 5.61
N PRO A 40 16.79 12.84 6.83
CA PRO A 40 15.88 12.21 7.77
C PRO A 40 14.71 13.15 8.10
N PRO A 41 13.48 12.62 8.27
CA PRO A 41 12.38 13.39 8.81
C PRO A 41 12.77 14.02 10.14
N ILE A 42 12.52 15.32 10.28
CA ILE A 42 12.63 15.95 11.61
C ILE A 42 11.44 15.53 12.49
N PRO A 43 11.58 15.55 13.82
CA PRO A 43 10.48 15.24 14.74
C PRO A 43 9.20 16.01 14.40
N GLY A 44 8.07 15.31 14.26
CA GLY A 44 6.79 15.91 13.89
C GLY A 44 6.66 16.36 12.43
N GLU A 45 7.60 16.01 11.54
CA GLU A 45 7.45 16.27 10.11
C GLU A 45 6.52 15.25 9.44
N HIS A 46 5.40 15.77 8.93
CA HIS A 46 4.38 15.03 8.22
C HIS A 46 3.79 15.84 7.06
N PRO A 47 3.29 15.20 5.98
CA PRO A 47 3.38 13.77 5.69
C PRO A 47 4.81 13.32 5.37
N ARG A 48 5.09 12.03 5.59
CA ARG A 48 6.42 11.44 5.35
C ARG A 48 6.42 10.05 4.72
N LEU A 49 5.29 9.33 4.70
CA LEU A 49 5.26 7.95 4.19
C LEU A 49 5.26 7.91 2.66
N TRP A 50 4.21 8.38 2.00
CA TRP A 50 4.11 8.26 0.53
C TRP A 50 4.62 9.47 -0.23
N PHE A 51 4.70 10.61 0.43
CA PHE A 51 5.28 11.84 -0.07
C PHE A 51 5.70 12.71 1.12
N ARG A 52 6.51 13.72 0.84
CA ARG A 52 6.98 14.69 1.81
C ARG A 52 6.14 15.96 1.73
N LYS A 53 6.16 16.78 2.78
CA LYS A 53 5.46 18.08 2.80
C LYS A 53 5.85 18.99 1.62
N SER A 54 7.10 18.90 1.15
CA SER A 54 7.60 19.60 -0.05
C SER A 54 6.90 19.21 -1.34
N ASP A 55 6.28 18.03 -1.41
CA ASP A 55 5.63 17.51 -2.62
C ASP A 55 4.17 17.97 -2.75
N VAL A 56 3.58 18.48 -1.66
CA VAL A 56 2.16 18.88 -1.59
C VAL A 56 1.78 19.92 -2.66
N PRO A 57 2.58 20.98 -2.93
CA PRO A 57 2.26 21.91 -4.02
C PRO A 57 2.14 21.24 -5.39
N ALA A 58 3.02 20.29 -5.71
CA ALA A 58 2.95 19.55 -6.97
C ALA A 58 1.74 18.61 -7.03
N LEU A 59 1.37 17.99 -5.91
CA LEU A 59 0.14 17.18 -5.82
C LEU A 59 -1.11 18.04 -6.02
N ARG A 60 -1.16 19.24 -5.44
CA ARG A 60 -2.24 20.22 -5.64
C ARG A 60 -2.32 20.76 -7.06
N ALA A 61 -1.21 20.80 -7.79
CA ALA A 61 -1.24 21.09 -9.22
C ALA A 61 -1.83 19.90 -10.01
N ARG A 62 -1.39 18.68 -9.69
CA ARG A 62 -1.85 17.45 -10.37
C ARG A 62 -3.34 17.17 -10.17
N MET A 63 -3.93 17.53 -9.02
CA MET A 63 -5.39 17.35 -8.81
C MET A 63 -6.24 18.23 -9.74
N GLN A 64 -5.64 19.25 -10.37
CA GLN A 64 -6.32 20.12 -11.33
C GLN A 64 -6.28 19.58 -12.78
N THR A 65 -5.60 18.47 -13.04
CA THR A 65 -5.66 17.81 -14.36
C THR A 65 -6.96 17.00 -14.48
N PRO A 66 -7.38 16.62 -15.71
CA PRO A 66 -8.52 15.72 -15.89
C PRO A 66 -8.39 14.41 -15.10
N GLU A 67 -7.21 13.80 -15.11
CA GLU A 67 -6.91 12.55 -14.41
C GLU A 67 -6.97 12.76 -12.90
N GLY A 68 -6.37 13.84 -12.39
CA GLY A 68 -6.41 14.19 -10.97
C GLY A 68 -7.83 14.43 -10.46
N ARG A 69 -8.67 15.11 -11.24
CA ARG A 69 -10.09 15.29 -10.93
C ARG A 69 -10.86 13.98 -10.91
N ALA A 70 -10.58 13.06 -11.84
CA ALA A 70 -11.20 11.74 -11.86
C ALA A 70 -10.82 10.90 -10.62
N MET A 71 -9.54 10.92 -10.23
CA MET A 71 -9.07 10.27 -9.00
C MET A 71 -9.73 10.87 -7.75
N LEU A 72 -9.89 12.19 -7.69
CA LEU A 72 -10.55 12.88 -6.59
C LEU A 72 -12.05 12.55 -6.52
N ALA A 73 -12.74 12.52 -7.65
CA ALA A 73 -14.14 12.10 -7.72
C ALA A 73 -14.32 10.67 -7.22
N ARG A 74 -13.41 9.76 -7.61
CA ARG A 74 -13.41 8.38 -7.12
C ARG A 74 -13.14 8.29 -5.63
N LEU A 75 -12.18 9.06 -5.10
CA LEU A 75 -11.92 9.14 -3.66
C LEU A 75 -13.17 9.57 -2.90
N ARG A 76 -13.83 10.65 -3.35
CA ARG A 76 -15.06 11.15 -2.71
C ARG A 76 -16.17 10.11 -2.73
N LEU A 77 -16.36 9.40 -3.84
CA LEU A 77 -17.32 8.29 -3.92
C LEU A 77 -17.03 7.20 -2.87
N LEU A 78 -15.76 6.81 -2.72
CA LEU A 78 -15.34 5.80 -1.74
C LEU A 78 -15.56 6.26 -0.29
N LEU A 79 -15.50 7.57 -0.04
CA LEU A 79 -15.75 8.23 1.25
C LEU A 79 -17.22 8.61 1.47
N GLY A 80 -18.17 8.10 0.68
CA GLY A 80 -19.60 8.40 0.84
C GLY A 80 -19.97 9.85 0.47
N GLY A 81 -19.28 10.42 -0.50
CA GLY A 81 -19.39 11.83 -0.93
C GLY A 81 -18.21 12.69 -0.45
N GLY A 82 -17.48 12.23 0.57
CA GLY A 82 -16.22 12.84 1.01
C GLY A 82 -16.39 14.17 1.75
N GLU A 83 -17.60 14.50 2.22
CA GLU A 83 -17.88 15.77 2.92
C GLU A 83 -18.31 15.59 4.39
N THR A 84 -18.64 14.37 4.81
CA THR A 84 -19.10 14.05 6.17
C THR A 84 -18.59 12.67 6.56
N MET A 85 -18.69 12.33 7.85
CA MET A 85 -18.46 10.95 8.29
C MET A 85 -19.39 9.98 7.56
N PRO A 86 -18.94 8.74 7.28
CA PRO A 86 -19.82 7.66 6.89
C PRO A 86 -20.93 7.45 7.92
N THR A 87 -22.13 7.14 7.43
CA THR A 87 -23.31 6.86 8.27
C THR A 87 -23.64 5.37 8.33
N VAL A 88 -23.06 4.56 7.43
CA VAL A 88 -23.25 3.12 7.37
C VAL A 88 -22.03 2.44 7.98
N PHE A 89 -22.24 1.64 9.02
CA PHE A 89 -21.21 0.91 9.75
C PHE A 89 -21.48 -0.59 9.68
N GLN A 90 -20.44 -1.40 9.90
CA GLN A 90 -20.59 -2.83 10.06
C GLN A 90 -21.21 -3.13 11.43
N GLU A 91 -22.34 -3.82 11.43
CA GLU A 91 -23.07 -4.22 12.64
C GLU A 91 -22.61 -5.58 13.18
N MET A 92 -22.02 -6.42 12.33
CA MET A 92 -21.44 -7.69 12.76
C MET A 92 -20.21 -7.46 13.64
N ALA A 93 -20.10 -8.27 14.70
CA ALA A 93 -18.85 -8.41 15.43
C ALA A 93 -17.74 -8.95 14.50
N THR A 94 -16.48 -8.73 14.90
CA THR A 94 -15.33 -9.23 14.13
C THR A 94 -15.39 -10.76 13.98
N VAL A 95 -15.09 -11.27 12.79
CA VAL A 95 -15.08 -12.71 12.48
C VAL A 95 -13.76 -13.11 11.81
N ASN A 96 -13.36 -14.36 11.92
CA ASN A 96 -12.23 -14.88 11.12
C ASN A 96 -12.68 -15.30 9.71
N ILE A 97 -13.82 -16.00 9.66
CA ILE A 97 -14.41 -16.54 8.42
C ILE A 97 -15.76 -15.85 8.23
N LEU A 98 -16.02 -15.36 7.02
CA LEU A 98 -17.29 -14.74 6.69
C LEU A 98 -18.40 -15.80 6.67
N PRO A 99 -19.61 -15.48 7.16
CA PRO A 99 -20.72 -16.39 7.03
C PRO A 99 -21.10 -16.59 5.56
N PRO A 100 -21.66 -17.75 5.18
CA PRO A 100 -22.20 -17.96 3.85
C PRO A 100 -23.20 -16.86 3.46
N GLY A 101 -23.12 -16.37 2.23
CA GLY A 101 -24.01 -15.32 1.72
C GLY A 101 -23.71 -13.90 2.25
N PHE A 102 -22.62 -13.70 3.00
CA PHE A 102 -22.21 -12.37 3.42
C PHE A 102 -21.99 -11.45 2.21
N SER A 103 -22.63 -10.28 2.24
CA SER A 103 -22.34 -9.17 1.32
C SER A 103 -21.85 -7.97 2.12
N ALA A 104 -20.69 -7.45 1.75
CA ALA A 104 -20.17 -6.24 2.36
C ALA A 104 -21.07 -5.05 2.01
N PRO A 105 -21.24 -4.08 2.93
CA PRO A 105 -21.84 -2.79 2.62
C PRO A 105 -21.19 -2.11 1.39
N ALA A 106 -22.02 -1.37 0.64
CA ALA A 106 -21.62 -0.66 -0.58
C ALA A 106 -20.50 0.38 -0.33
N PRO A 107 -19.81 0.86 -1.39
CA PRO A 107 -18.88 1.98 -1.27
C PRO A 107 -19.51 3.19 -0.53
N GLY A 108 -18.73 3.84 0.33
CA GLY A 108 -19.20 4.91 1.22
C GLY A 108 -19.60 4.44 2.62
N ALA A 109 -19.78 3.13 2.84
CA ALA A 109 -19.81 2.58 4.20
C ALA A 109 -18.42 2.66 4.85
N PHE A 110 -18.40 2.81 6.18
CA PHE A 110 -17.19 2.98 6.96
C PHE A 110 -16.15 1.88 6.72
N THR A 111 -14.89 2.28 6.59
CA THR A 111 -13.73 1.39 6.51
C THR A 111 -12.58 1.95 7.34
N PHE A 112 -11.65 1.08 7.75
CA PHE A 112 -10.44 1.52 8.46
C PHE A 112 -9.57 2.50 7.64
N SER A 113 -9.77 2.59 6.32
CA SER A 113 -9.01 3.46 5.42
C SER A 113 -9.66 4.84 5.21
N HIS A 114 -10.85 5.10 5.76
CA HIS A 114 -11.49 6.41 5.62
C HIS A 114 -10.65 7.54 6.23
N GLY A 115 -9.97 7.27 7.34
CA GLY A 115 -9.04 8.22 7.95
C GLY A 115 -7.94 8.66 6.98
N ALA A 116 -7.36 7.73 6.22
CA ALA A 116 -6.35 8.03 5.21
C ALA A 116 -6.94 8.85 4.05
N GLY A 117 -8.15 8.51 3.60
CA GLY A 117 -8.81 9.25 2.52
C GLY A 117 -9.13 10.70 2.89
N PHE A 118 -9.68 10.94 4.08
CA PHE A 118 -9.90 12.30 4.59
C PHE A 118 -8.58 13.02 4.88
N GLY A 119 -7.58 12.33 5.42
CA GLY A 119 -6.24 12.91 5.58
C GLY A 119 -5.63 13.35 4.24
N PHE A 120 -5.83 12.60 3.16
CA PHE A 120 -5.38 13.02 1.84
C PHE A 120 -6.16 14.24 1.31
N LEU A 121 -7.49 14.30 1.53
CA LEU A 121 -8.27 15.50 1.22
C LEU A 121 -7.74 16.72 1.97
N TYR A 122 -7.37 16.59 3.26
CA TYR A 122 -6.74 17.67 4.03
C TYR A 122 -5.45 18.16 3.37
N GLN A 123 -4.57 17.26 2.90
CA GLN A 123 -3.34 17.66 2.22
C GLN A 123 -3.62 18.43 0.91
N LEU A 124 -4.62 17.97 0.15
CA LEU A 124 -4.99 18.60 -1.12
C LEU A 124 -5.66 19.97 -0.96
N THR A 125 -6.49 20.16 0.06
CA THR A 125 -7.29 21.40 0.21
C THR A 125 -6.74 22.35 1.26
N GLY A 126 -6.03 21.85 2.26
CA GLY A 126 -5.66 22.58 3.47
C GLY A 126 -6.82 22.79 4.46
N ASP A 127 -8.03 22.26 4.17
CA ASP A 127 -9.21 22.45 5.01
C ASP A 127 -9.18 21.50 6.21
N ARG A 128 -9.09 22.09 7.40
CA ARG A 128 -9.02 21.38 8.69
C ARG A 128 -10.21 20.45 8.92
N LYS A 129 -11.38 20.73 8.32
CA LYS A 129 -12.54 19.83 8.36
C LYS A 129 -12.18 18.39 8.01
N TYR A 130 -11.34 18.18 7.00
CA TYR A 130 -10.96 16.83 6.59
C TYR A 130 -10.00 16.17 7.57
N ALA A 131 -9.14 16.92 8.26
CA ALA A 131 -8.36 16.38 9.36
C ALA A 131 -9.26 15.95 10.53
N ASP A 132 -10.30 16.73 10.85
CA ASP A 132 -11.26 16.38 11.90
C ASP A 132 -12.09 15.13 11.55
N LEU A 133 -12.48 14.96 10.28
CA LEU A 133 -13.11 13.74 9.79
C LEU A 133 -12.16 12.54 9.85
N ALA A 134 -10.88 12.74 9.51
CA ALA A 134 -9.86 11.71 9.63
C ALA A 134 -9.67 11.26 11.08
N ARG A 135 -9.66 12.21 12.04
CA ARG A 135 -9.63 11.94 13.48
C ARG A 135 -10.81 11.06 13.88
N GLN A 136 -12.04 11.46 13.56
CA GLN A 136 -13.24 10.71 13.91
C GLN A 136 -13.20 9.26 13.37
N CYS A 137 -12.67 9.07 12.15
CA CYS A 137 -12.46 7.73 11.60
C CYS A 137 -11.45 6.91 12.40
N VAL A 138 -10.30 7.49 12.76
CA VAL A 138 -9.29 6.82 13.58
C VAL A 138 -9.84 6.50 14.97
N GLU A 139 -10.62 7.38 15.58
CA GLU A 139 -11.29 7.12 16.85
C GLU A 139 -12.17 5.87 16.77
N LYS A 140 -13.00 5.74 15.72
CA LYS A 140 -13.81 4.55 15.49
C LYS A 140 -12.97 3.28 15.32
N VAL A 141 -11.86 3.36 14.57
CA VAL A 141 -10.93 2.23 14.44
C VAL A 141 -10.39 1.81 15.80
N LEU A 142 -9.90 2.76 16.60
CA LEU A 142 -9.32 2.49 17.93
C LEU A 142 -10.35 2.00 18.96
N GLU A 143 -11.62 2.42 18.83
CA GLU A 143 -12.77 1.90 19.60
C GLU A 143 -13.12 0.46 19.25
N GLY A 144 -12.54 -0.09 18.17
CA GLY A 144 -12.75 -1.46 17.73
C GLY A 144 -13.88 -1.65 16.72
N GLN A 145 -14.40 -0.57 16.12
CA GLN A 145 -15.38 -0.67 15.02
C GLN A 145 -14.80 -1.52 13.89
N PRO A 146 -15.45 -2.65 13.53
CA PRO A 146 -15.01 -3.45 12.39
C PRO A 146 -15.14 -2.66 11.08
N ASP A 147 -14.27 -3.01 10.15
CA ASP A 147 -14.42 -2.61 8.75
C ASP A 147 -15.73 -3.16 8.16
N ARG A 148 -16.19 -2.58 7.05
CA ARG A 148 -17.28 -3.15 6.27
C ARG A 148 -17.07 -4.64 5.96
N ASP A 149 -15.82 -5.10 5.82
CA ASP A 149 -15.47 -6.51 5.93
C ASP A 149 -15.10 -6.85 7.39
N PRO A 150 -15.96 -7.57 8.14
CA PRO A 150 -15.80 -7.78 9.58
C PRO A 150 -14.60 -8.67 9.94
N ARG A 151 -13.74 -9.06 8.98
CA ARG A 151 -12.46 -9.70 9.29
C ARG A 151 -11.37 -8.71 9.66
N TYR A 152 -11.53 -7.44 9.30
CA TYR A 152 -10.57 -6.38 9.58
C TYR A 152 -11.07 -5.52 10.74
N ALA A 153 -10.27 -5.43 11.79
CA ALA A 153 -10.53 -4.58 12.94
C ALA A 153 -9.22 -4.28 13.68
N TRP A 154 -9.18 -3.19 14.42
CA TRP A 154 -8.10 -2.91 15.36
C TRP A 154 -8.10 -3.86 16.56
N VAL A 155 -9.30 -4.25 17.00
CA VAL A 155 -9.56 -5.10 18.15
C VAL A 155 -10.09 -6.45 17.66
N ASN A 156 -9.50 -7.53 18.14
CA ASN A 156 -9.88 -8.92 17.81
C ASN A 156 -9.94 -9.20 16.29
N PRO A 157 -8.96 -8.78 15.47
CA PRO A 157 -8.96 -9.03 14.03
C PRO A 157 -9.08 -10.53 13.73
N GLY A 158 -9.64 -10.87 12.57
CA GLY A 158 -9.74 -12.27 12.12
C GLY A 158 -8.38 -12.98 12.14
N THR A 159 -7.38 -12.33 11.55
CA THR A 159 -5.97 -12.77 11.50
C THR A 159 -5.05 -11.55 11.65
N GLY A 160 -3.74 -11.77 11.88
CA GLY A 160 -2.81 -10.65 11.94
C GLY A 160 -2.57 -9.94 10.61
N PHE A 161 -2.76 -10.59 9.46
CA PHE A 161 -2.58 -9.87 8.19
C PHE A 161 -3.71 -8.86 7.97
N ARG A 162 -4.91 -9.14 8.51
CA ARG A 162 -6.02 -8.18 8.53
C ARG A 162 -5.65 -6.98 9.40
N LEU A 163 -5.02 -7.22 10.55
CA LEU A 163 -4.47 -6.14 11.39
C LEU A 163 -3.39 -5.34 10.66
N GLY A 164 -2.54 -5.99 9.86
CA GLY A 164 -1.55 -5.30 9.01
C GLY A 164 -2.20 -4.28 8.07
N ALA A 165 -3.29 -4.64 7.39
CA ALA A 165 -4.02 -3.69 6.55
C ALA A 165 -4.64 -2.54 7.38
N VAL A 166 -5.16 -2.83 8.58
CA VAL A 166 -5.67 -1.80 9.49
C VAL A 166 -4.54 -0.86 9.94
N PHE A 167 -3.36 -1.40 10.24
CA PHE A 167 -2.18 -0.60 10.58
C PHE A 167 -1.80 0.35 9.45
N GLN A 168 -1.83 -0.11 8.20
CA GLN A 168 -1.59 0.75 7.04
C GLN A 168 -2.60 1.90 6.97
N GLY A 169 -3.89 1.63 7.19
CA GLY A 169 -4.93 2.68 7.20
C GLY A 169 -4.71 3.72 8.30
N VAL A 170 -4.39 3.27 9.52
CA VAL A 170 -4.09 4.16 10.66
C VAL A 170 -2.80 4.94 10.43
N ALA A 171 -1.74 4.30 9.92
CA ALA A 171 -0.46 4.92 9.62
C ALA A 171 -0.64 6.09 8.63
N LEU A 172 -1.38 5.87 7.55
CA LEU A 172 -1.66 6.89 6.55
C LEU A 172 -2.59 7.98 7.09
N ALA A 173 -3.60 7.64 7.88
CA ALA A 173 -4.45 8.65 8.52
C ALA A 173 -3.63 9.56 9.43
N TYR A 174 -2.78 8.98 10.29
CA TYR A 174 -1.89 9.70 11.17
C TYR A 174 -0.94 10.60 10.39
N ASP A 175 -0.24 10.03 9.40
CA ASP A 175 0.74 10.76 8.60
C ASP A 175 0.12 11.90 7.79
N LEU A 176 -1.05 11.67 7.19
CA LEU A 176 -1.69 12.65 6.31
C LEU A 176 -2.45 13.74 7.07
N ALA A 177 -2.98 13.45 8.27
CA ALA A 177 -3.77 14.41 9.04
C ALA A 177 -3.04 15.00 10.25
N TYR A 178 -1.78 14.62 10.49
CA TYR A 178 -0.96 15.00 11.66
C TYR A 178 -1.07 16.48 12.04
N ASP A 179 -0.83 17.38 11.08
CA ASP A 179 -0.81 18.83 11.28
C ASP A 179 -2.19 19.42 11.64
N GLY A 180 -3.27 18.72 11.29
CA GLY A 180 -4.64 19.15 11.62
C GLY A 180 -5.10 18.72 13.02
N TRP A 181 -4.39 17.78 13.66
CA TRP A 181 -4.76 17.24 14.96
C TRP A 181 -4.06 17.97 16.12
N ASP A 182 -4.75 18.06 17.25
CA ASP A 182 -4.12 18.52 18.48
C ASP A 182 -3.06 17.52 18.99
N GLU A 183 -2.15 18.00 19.84
CA GLU A 183 -1.04 17.20 20.37
C GLU A 183 -1.55 16.02 21.22
N ALA A 184 -2.61 16.23 22.00
CA ALA A 184 -3.18 15.20 22.87
C ALA A 184 -3.70 14.00 22.05
N PHE A 185 -4.38 14.27 20.94
CA PHE A 185 -4.86 13.21 20.05
C PHE A 185 -3.71 12.49 19.35
N ARG A 186 -2.69 13.23 18.87
CA ARG A 186 -1.49 12.61 18.28
C ARG A 186 -0.80 11.68 19.28
N LYS A 187 -0.63 12.11 20.52
CA LYS A 187 -0.06 11.28 21.59
C LYS A 187 -0.90 10.03 21.87
N ARG A 188 -2.23 10.16 21.93
CA ARG A 188 -3.15 9.02 22.11
C ARG A 188 -3.01 7.99 20.98
N VAL A 189 -2.84 8.42 19.73
CA VAL A 189 -2.62 7.50 18.60
C VAL A 189 -1.26 6.80 18.74
N VAL A 190 -0.19 7.52 19.10
CA VAL A 190 1.15 6.95 19.36
C VAL A 190 1.09 5.92 20.49
N GLU A 191 0.41 6.22 21.59
CA GLU A 191 0.19 5.31 22.72
C GLU A 191 -0.59 4.06 22.29
N ALA A 192 -1.66 4.21 21.50
CA ALA A 192 -2.44 3.09 21.00
C ALA A 192 -1.61 2.16 20.10
N ILE A 193 -0.80 2.73 19.20
CA ILE A 193 0.08 1.97 18.30
C ILE A 193 1.12 1.18 19.10
N GLN A 194 1.80 1.84 20.04
CA GLN A 194 2.85 1.19 20.85
C GLN A 194 2.28 0.19 21.86
N GLY A 195 1.09 0.46 22.38
CA GLY A 195 0.36 -0.40 23.31
C GLY A 195 -0.41 -1.54 22.64
N GLN A 196 -0.31 -1.69 21.31
CA GLN A 196 -1.04 -2.72 20.59
C GLN A 196 -0.66 -4.12 21.08
N ASN A 197 -1.69 -4.84 21.54
CA ASN A 197 -1.60 -6.15 22.18
C ASN A 197 -2.93 -6.92 22.04
N THR A 198 -3.62 -6.76 20.91
CA THR A 198 -4.92 -7.40 20.67
C THR A 198 -4.76 -8.89 20.34
N PRO A 199 -5.57 -9.82 20.88
CA PRO A 199 -5.59 -11.18 20.36
C PRO A 199 -6.17 -11.19 18.94
N CYS A 200 -5.87 -12.21 18.13
CA CYS A 200 -6.61 -12.45 16.89
C CYS A 200 -7.51 -13.67 17.01
N LEU A 201 -8.56 -13.73 16.18
CA LEU A 201 -9.56 -14.80 16.27
C LEU A 201 -9.01 -16.15 15.78
N GLN A 202 -8.10 -16.14 14.81
CA GLN A 202 -7.43 -17.34 14.33
C GLN A 202 -6.48 -17.93 15.38
N HIS A 203 -5.69 -17.08 16.05
CA HIS A 203 -4.69 -17.48 17.02
C HIS A 203 -4.83 -16.64 18.29
N LYS A 204 -5.13 -17.28 19.43
CA LYS A 204 -5.36 -16.59 20.72
C LYS A 204 -4.13 -15.88 21.33
N ARG A 205 -3.01 -15.81 20.60
CA ARG A 205 -1.82 -15.07 21.03
C ARG A 205 -1.98 -13.60 20.68
N PRO A 206 -1.66 -12.67 21.60
CA PRO A 206 -1.71 -11.24 21.31
C PRO A 206 -0.78 -10.85 20.16
N LEU A 207 -1.26 -9.98 19.27
CA LEU A 207 -0.51 -9.37 18.18
C LEU A 207 0.10 -8.05 18.67
N THR A 208 1.41 -8.07 18.91
CA THR A 208 2.21 -6.87 19.18
C THR A 208 2.96 -6.45 17.91
N LEU A 209 3.55 -5.25 17.90
CA LEU A 209 4.39 -4.79 16.78
C LEU A 209 5.57 -5.76 16.51
N GLU A 210 6.20 -6.29 17.55
CA GLU A 210 7.33 -7.23 17.43
C GLU A 210 6.89 -8.54 16.78
N ARG A 211 5.80 -9.13 17.26
CA ARG A 211 5.27 -10.37 16.70
C ARG A 211 4.82 -10.19 15.26
N MET A 212 4.26 -9.04 14.96
CA MET A 212 3.89 -8.69 13.59
C MET A 212 5.12 -8.54 12.69
N ALA A 213 6.19 -7.88 13.17
CA ALA A 213 7.45 -7.76 12.45
C ALA A 213 8.13 -9.12 12.19
N GLU A 214 7.91 -10.12 13.05
CA GLU A 214 8.36 -11.50 12.88
C GLU A 214 7.45 -12.34 11.94
N ALA A 215 6.47 -11.70 11.28
CA ALA A 215 5.43 -12.37 10.50
C ALA A 215 4.69 -13.47 11.28
N ASN A 216 4.69 -13.39 12.62
CA ASN A 216 4.07 -14.33 13.53
C ASN A 216 4.38 -15.81 13.22
N GLY A 217 5.60 -16.10 12.75
CA GLY A 217 6.08 -17.44 12.46
C GLY A 217 5.60 -18.06 11.14
N TYR A 218 4.86 -17.33 10.30
CA TYR A 218 4.52 -17.81 8.96
C TYR A 218 5.79 -17.93 8.08
N PRO A 219 5.82 -18.84 7.10
CA PRO A 219 6.92 -18.91 6.14
C PRO A 219 6.79 -17.79 5.07
N PRO A 220 7.89 -17.35 4.43
CA PRO A 220 7.88 -16.27 3.43
C PRO A 220 6.94 -16.50 2.23
N GLY A 221 6.68 -17.76 1.88
CA GLY A 221 5.74 -18.12 0.81
C GLY A 221 4.26 -18.00 1.18
N SER A 222 3.93 -17.69 2.43
CA SER A 222 2.53 -17.57 2.86
C SER A 222 1.96 -16.18 2.61
N ASN A 223 0.70 -16.10 2.15
CA ASN A 223 0.01 -14.83 1.98
C ASN A 223 -0.09 -13.98 3.27
N HIS A 224 0.01 -14.62 4.44
CA HIS A 224 0.11 -13.91 5.71
C HIS A 224 1.42 -13.10 5.81
N TYR A 225 2.54 -13.63 5.31
CA TYR A 225 3.87 -13.15 5.64
C TYR A 225 4.08 -11.67 5.32
N GLY A 226 4.01 -11.29 4.04
CA GLY A 226 4.26 -9.90 3.60
C GLY A 226 3.22 -8.90 4.13
N ALA A 227 1.99 -9.34 4.37
CA ALA A 227 0.92 -8.48 4.86
C ALA A 227 1.05 -8.15 6.35
N TYR A 228 1.69 -9.02 7.14
CA TYR A 228 2.11 -8.66 8.51
C TYR A 228 3.18 -7.56 8.48
N LEU A 229 4.15 -7.66 7.57
CA LEU A 229 5.29 -6.75 7.50
C LEU A 229 4.90 -5.34 7.06
N GLY A 230 4.11 -5.23 5.98
CA GLY A 230 3.81 -3.94 5.35
C GLY A 230 3.17 -2.94 6.30
N GLY A 231 2.05 -3.33 6.91
CA GLY A 231 1.35 -2.51 7.89
C GLY A 231 2.21 -2.15 9.09
N THR A 232 2.97 -3.11 9.63
CA THR A 232 3.85 -2.88 10.79
C THR A 232 5.01 -1.95 10.46
N GLY A 233 5.63 -2.09 9.30
CA GLY A 233 6.67 -1.17 8.85
C GLY A 233 6.13 0.24 8.67
N MET A 234 4.98 0.39 8.00
CA MET A 234 4.37 1.70 7.77
C MET A 234 3.95 2.38 9.07
N ILE A 235 3.31 1.67 10.00
CA ILE A 235 2.85 2.29 11.26
C ILE A 235 4.00 2.62 12.20
N ALA A 236 5.08 1.84 12.19
CA ALA A 236 6.29 2.16 12.94
C ALA A 236 7.01 3.38 12.35
N LEU A 237 7.16 3.47 11.01
CA LEU A 237 7.68 4.65 10.32
C LEU A 237 6.80 5.89 10.57
N ALA A 238 5.49 5.70 10.68
CA ALA A 238 4.53 6.79 10.87
C ALA A 238 4.71 7.51 12.20
N ILE A 239 5.18 6.86 13.26
CA ILE A 239 5.32 7.50 14.60
C ILE A 239 6.78 7.66 15.05
N ARG A 240 7.74 7.14 14.28
CA ARG A 240 9.16 7.15 14.64
C ARG A 240 9.68 8.58 14.81
N GLY A 241 10.19 8.89 16.00
CA GLY A 241 10.75 10.21 16.33
C GLY A 241 9.71 11.25 16.77
N ASP A 242 8.43 10.89 16.86
CA ASP A 242 7.39 11.82 17.32
C ASP A 242 7.26 11.82 18.86
N PRO A 243 6.65 12.87 19.45
CA PRO A 243 6.42 12.93 20.89
C PRO A 243 5.70 11.68 21.43
N GLY A 244 6.30 11.05 22.45
CA GLY A 244 5.78 9.84 23.09
C GLY A 244 6.20 8.52 22.44
N ALA A 245 6.89 8.55 21.29
CA ALA A 245 7.37 7.35 20.62
C ALA A 245 8.70 6.83 21.21
N ASP A 246 8.75 5.55 21.56
CA ASP A 246 9.95 4.80 21.92
C ASP A 246 10.74 4.47 20.64
N THR A 247 11.51 5.46 20.18
CA THR A 247 12.29 5.35 18.94
C THR A 247 13.25 4.15 18.96
N PRO A 248 14.02 3.87 20.04
CA PRO A 248 14.86 2.67 20.09
C PRO A 248 14.10 1.35 19.91
N ARG A 249 12.88 1.23 20.46
CA ARG A 249 12.02 0.06 20.24
C ARG A 249 11.55 -0.01 18.79
N LEU A 250 11.08 1.10 18.23
CA LEU A 250 10.61 1.16 16.85
C LEU A 250 11.74 0.85 15.85
N ASP A 251 12.97 1.28 16.13
CA ASP A 251 14.14 0.95 15.31
C ASP A 251 14.39 -0.57 15.26
N ARG A 252 14.23 -1.27 16.38
CA ARG A 252 14.34 -2.75 16.41
C ARG A 252 13.21 -3.43 15.63
N VAL A 253 11.98 -2.91 15.75
CA VAL A 253 10.82 -3.40 14.97
C VAL A 253 11.07 -3.21 13.48
N LEU A 254 11.52 -2.03 13.06
CA LEU A 254 11.81 -1.72 11.65
C LEU A 254 12.96 -2.57 11.09
N ALA A 255 14.04 -2.75 11.86
CA ALA A 255 15.12 -3.64 11.45
C ALA A 255 14.63 -5.07 11.23
N LYS A 256 13.73 -5.57 12.08
CA LYS A 256 13.12 -6.91 11.91
C LYS A 256 12.17 -6.96 10.70
N VAL A 257 11.38 -5.91 10.47
CA VAL A 257 10.52 -5.79 9.28
C VAL A 257 11.38 -5.87 8.01
N GLU A 258 12.48 -5.13 7.95
CA GLU A 258 13.36 -5.10 6.77
C GLU A 258 14.13 -6.41 6.56
N GLU A 259 14.60 -7.05 7.63
CA GLU A 259 15.17 -8.41 7.56
C GLU A 259 14.17 -9.40 6.94
N ASN A 260 12.90 -9.34 7.36
CA ASN A 260 11.86 -10.22 6.83
C ASN A 260 11.35 -9.77 5.46
N LEU A 261 11.41 -8.48 5.13
CA LEU A 261 11.12 -7.97 3.79
C LEU A 261 12.05 -8.64 2.77
N VAL A 262 13.35 -8.71 3.07
CA VAL A 262 14.32 -9.42 2.22
C VAL A 262 13.94 -10.90 2.03
N LYS A 263 13.49 -11.58 3.09
CA LYS A 263 13.01 -12.98 2.98
C LYS A 263 11.75 -13.08 2.13
N ALA A 264 10.83 -12.13 2.22
CA ALA A 264 9.64 -12.08 1.38
C ALA A 264 10.00 -11.87 -0.10
N LEU A 265 10.92 -10.93 -0.39
CA LEU A 265 11.40 -10.64 -1.74
C LEU A 265 12.13 -11.83 -2.38
N THR A 266 12.90 -12.58 -1.60
CA THR A 266 13.72 -13.71 -2.12
C THR A 266 12.99 -15.04 -2.11
N ARG A 267 12.26 -15.36 -1.04
CA ARG A 267 11.68 -16.70 -0.82
C ARG A 267 10.15 -16.71 -0.94
N GLY A 268 9.51 -15.55 -0.87
CA GLY A 268 8.07 -15.40 -1.11
C GLY A 268 7.76 -15.18 -2.58
N PHE A 269 8.39 -14.16 -3.17
CA PHE A 269 8.17 -13.72 -4.55
C PHE A 269 9.27 -14.11 -5.55
N GLY A 270 10.50 -14.37 -5.06
CA GLY A 270 11.64 -14.64 -5.92
C GLY A 270 12.01 -13.49 -6.87
N ASP A 271 12.84 -13.79 -7.86
CA ASP A 271 13.49 -12.76 -8.71
C ASP A 271 12.54 -12.13 -9.74
N HIS A 272 11.42 -12.80 -10.06
CA HIS A 272 10.45 -12.35 -11.05
C HIS A 272 9.01 -12.28 -10.50
N GLY A 273 8.87 -12.14 -9.19
CA GLY A 273 7.59 -11.81 -8.58
C GLY A 273 6.61 -12.98 -8.44
N TRP A 274 6.97 -14.20 -8.87
CA TRP A 274 6.11 -15.37 -8.71
C TRP A 274 5.89 -15.72 -7.24
N PHE A 275 4.64 -15.88 -6.82
CA PHE A 275 4.30 -16.15 -5.43
C PHE A 275 3.97 -17.63 -5.18
N ALA A 276 4.50 -18.19 -4.09
CA ALA A 276 4.40 -19.62 -3.79
C ALA A 276 2.96 -20.17 -3.66
N GLU A 277 2.03 -19.39 -3.10
CA GLU A 277 0.62 -19.79 -3.01
C GLU A 277 -0.20 -19.44 -4.28
N GLY A 278 0.46 -18.93 -5.32
CA GLY A 278 -0.19 -18.52 -6.56
C GLY A 278 -0.56 -17.03 -6.59
N THR A 279 -1.15 -16.64 -7.72
CA THR A 279 -1.39 -15.24 -8.05
C THR A 279 -2.44 -14.61 -7.14
N HIS A 280 -3.56 -15.30 -6.89
CA HIS A 280 -4.65 -14.73 -6.10
C HIS A 280 -4.21 -14.50 -4.63
N PRO A 281 -3.62 -15.47 -3.92
CA PRO A 281 -3.14 -15.25 -2.56
C PRO A 281 -1.99 -14.23 -2.50
N GLY A 282 -1.14 -14.18 -3.53
CA GLY A 282 -0.01 -13.24 -3.63
C GLY A 282 -0.39 -11.76 -3.65
N ARG A 283 -1.66 -11.41 -3.89
CA ARG A 283 -2.16 -10.03 -3.79
C ARG A 283 -2.18 -9.50 -2.37
N ILE A 284 -2.42 -10.37 -1.38
CA ILE A 284 -2.47 -9.99 0.03
C ILE A 284 -1.09 -9.49 0.50
N PRO A 285 -0.01 -10.28 0.43
CA PRO A 285 1.32 -9.83 0.85
C PRO A 285 1.89 -8.72 -0.05
N ALA A 286 1.43 -8.60 -1.30
CA ALA A 286 1.79 -7.48 -2.16
C ALA A 286 1.09 -6.19 -1.75
N ASN A 287 -0.24 -6.09 -1.95
CA ASN A 287 -0.95 -4.82 -1.97
C ASN A 287 -1.36 -4.32 -0.59
N THR A 288 -1.61 -5.25 0.34
CA THR A 288 -1.86 -4.92 1.76
C THR A 288 -0.59 -5.02 2.61
N GLY A 289 0.56 -5.19 1.94
CA GLY A 289 1.84 -5.50 2.57
C GLY A 289 2.99 -4.71 1.96
N ILE A 290 3.77 -5.36 1.12
CA ILE A 290 5.08 -4.88 0.67
C ILE A 290 4.98 -3.66 -0.25
N VAL A 291 4.10 -3.68 -1.24
CA VAL A 291 3.96 -2.61 -2.24
C VAL A 291 3.80 -1.22 -1.60
N PRO A 292 2.88 -1.00 -0.64
CA PRO A 292 2.74 0.31 0.01
C PRO A 292 3.86 0.66 1.00
N LEU A 293 4.61 -0.33 1.50
CA LEU A 293 5.77 -0.12 2.39
C LEU A 293 6.99 0.41 1.63
N LEU A 294 7.20 0.00 0.37
CA LEU A 294 8.35 0.42 -0.44
C LEU A 294 8.50 1.95 -0.56
N PRO A 295 7.47 2.72 -0.97
CA PRO A 295 7.57 4.18 -0.97
C PRO A 295 7.74 4.76 0.44
N ALA A 296 7.18 4.13 1.49
CA ALA A 296 7.37 4.56 2.87
C ALA A 296 8.84 4.44 3.32
N LEU A 297 9.51 3.34 3.02
CA LEU A 297 10.94 3.15 3.30
C LEU A 297 11.80 4.16 2.53
N ARG A 298 11.46 4.41 1.27
CA ARG A 298 12.15 5.41 0.45
C ARG A 298 12.05 6.81 1.06
N ASN A 299 10.85 7.26 1.38
CA ASN A 299 10.62 8.65 1.80
C ASN A 299 10.95 8.89 3.28
N ALA A 300 10.57 7.97 4.17
CA ALA A 300 10.72 8.15 5.62
C ALA A 300 12.03 7.61 6.17
N ALA A 301 12.68 6.66 5.49
CA ALA A 301 13.93 6.04 5.93
C ALA A 301 15.11 6.21 4.96
N GLY A 302 14.89 6.76 3.76
CA GLY A 302 15.94 6.99 2.77
C GLY A 302 16.45 5.71 2.12
N ARG A 303 15.62 4.64 2.09
CA ARG A 303 16.02 3.31 1.61
C ARG A 303 15.23 2.93 0.36
N ASP A 304 15.88 2.97 -0.79
CA ASP A 304 15.28 2.60 -2.07
C ASP A 304 15.53 1.12 -2.40
N TYR A 305 14.51 0.31 -2.17
CA TYR A 305 14.51 -1.13 -2.50
C TYR A 305 14.23 -1.41 -3.99
N LEU A 306 13.92 -0.38 -4.79
CA LEU A 306 13.63 -0.52 -6.24
C LEU A 306 14.88 -0.31 -7.11
N ALA A 307 15.92 0.32 -6.57
CA ALA A 307 17.13 0.66 -7.31
C ALA A 307 18.14 -0.50 -7.32
N ALA A 308 18.42 -1.08 -6.15
CA ALA A 308 19.49 -2.08 -6.00
C ALA A 308 19.21 -3.42 -6.71
N ARG A 309 17.95 -3.86 -6.69
CA ARG A 309 17.57 -5.23 -7.05
C ARG A 309 16.21 -5.28 -7.74
N PRO A 310 16.00 -6.21 -8.69
CA PRO A 310 14.76 -6.28 -9.45
C PRO A 310 13.59 -6.88 -8.65
N ASN A 311 13.86 -7.62 -7.57
CA ASN A 311 12.84 -8.40 -6.83
C ASN A 311 11.61 -7.57 -6.42
N ALA A 312 11.82 -6.36 -5.90
CA ALA A 312 10.74 -5.53 -5.38
C ALA A 312 9.83 -4.99 -6.49
N GLU A 313 10.39 -4.54 -7.63
CA GLU A 313 9.58 -4.06 -8.75
C GLU A 313 8.79 -5.19 -9.41
N TRP A 314 9.32 -6.41 -9.44
CA TRP A 314 8.64 -7.57 -10.03
C TRP A 314 7.38 -8.01 -9.30
N ILE A 315 7.20 -7.62 -8.03
CA ILE A 315 5.91 -7.82 -7.34
C ILE A 315 4.76 -7.16 -8.13
N THR A 316 5.04 -6.00 -8.72
CA THR A 316 4.08 -5.26 -9.55
C THR A 316 4.19 -5.67 -11.02
N LEU A 317 5.40 -5.77 -11.57
CA LEU A 317 5.58 -6.01 -13.01
C LEU A 317 5.01 -7.35 -13.47
N ARG A 318 4.89 -8.35 -12.60
CA ARG A 318 4.26 -9.63 -12.96
C ARG A 318 2.83 -9.48 -13.47
N TRP A 319 2.09 -8.47 -12.99
CA TRP A 319 0.70 -8.25 -13.41
C TRP A 319 0.58 -8.00 -14.91
N LEU A 320 1.60 -7.38 -15.52
CA LEU A 320 1.68 -7.17 -16.96
C LEU A 320 1.74 -8.47 -17.76
N MET A 321 2.28 -9.53 -17.16
CA MET A 321 2.48 -10.83 -17.81
C MET A 321 1.37 -11.84 -17.49
N GLU A 322 0.68 -11.64 -16.36
CA GLU A 322 -0.34 -12.56 -15.87
C GLU A 322 -1.76 -12.18 -16.30
N VAL A 323 -2.01 -10.89 -16.61
CA VAL A 323 -3.32 -10.42 -17.05
C VAL A 323 -3.51 -10.67 -18.54
N LEU A 324 -4.56 -11.41 -18.88
CA LEU A 324 -4.98 -11.71 -20.24
C LEU A 324 -6.30 -11.01 -20.57
N PRO A 325 -6.48 -10.48 -21.80
CA PRO A 325 -7.77 -9.98 -22.24
C PRO A 325 -8.74 -11.16 -22.48
N SER A 326 -10.01 -10.99 -22.11
CA SER A 326 -11.10 -11.89 -22.48
C SER A 326 -12.34 -11.10 -22.89
N ALA A 327 -13.34 -11.78 -23.47
CA ALA A 327 -14.61 -11.16 -23.83
C ALA A 327 -15.37 -10.59 -22.61
N GLU A 328 -15.10 -11.10 -21.41
CA GLU A 328 -15.74 -10.70 -20.15
C GLU A 328 -14.87 -9.74 -19.31
N GLY A 329 -13.79 -9.23 -19.89
CA GLY A 329 -12.81 -8.36 -19.21
C GLY A 329 -11.48 -9.07 -18.90
N PRO A 330 -10.57 -8.41 -18.17
CA PRO A 330 -9.26 -8.97 -17.84
C PRO A 330 -9.39 -10.18 -16.90
N VAL A 331 -8.67 -11.24 -17.22
CA VAL A 331 -8.60 -12.49 -16.44
C VAL A 331 -7.15 -12.84 -16.14
N ILE A 332 -6.94 -13.69 -15.14
CA ILE A 332 -5.64 -14.34 -14.90
C ILE A 332 -5.82 -15.84 -15.07
N PRO A 333 -4.92 -16.55 -15.78
CA PRO A 333 -4.99 -18.00 -15.89
C PRO A 333 -5.07 -18.66 -14.51
N TRP A 334 -6.13 -19.42 -14.25
CA TRP A 334 -6.23 -20.19 -13.02
C TRP A 334 -5.17 -21.30 -13.03
N ARG A 335 -4.34 -21.34 -11.99
CA ARG A 335 -3.22 -22.29 -11.86
C ARG A 335 -3.41 -23.25 -10.68
N GLY A 336 -4.66 -23.49 -10.29
CA GLY A 336 -5.01 -24.36 -9.16
C GLY A 336 -4.77 -23.70 -7.79
N ASP A 337 -4.70 -22.37 -7.73
CA ASP A 337 -4.65 -21.61 -6.48
C ASP A 337 -6.06 -21.39 -5.91
N TYR A 338 -6.13 -21.04 -4.61
CA TYR A 338 -7.40 -20.62 -4.00
C TYR A 338 -7.74 -19.21 -4.49
N GLY A 339 -8.80 -19.10 -5.29
CA GLY A 339 -9.20 -17.85 -5.93
C GLY A 339 -10.17 -18.09 -7.08
N ASP A 340 -10.39 -17.02 -7.85
CA ASP A 340 -11.20 -16.98 -9.06
C ASP A 340 -10.36 -16.33 -10.18
N ASP A 341 -10.49 -16.79 -11.42
CA ASP A 341 -9.78 -16.26 -12.60
C ASP A 341 -10.25 -14.84 -12.96
N ARG A 342 -11.43 -14.46 -12.48
CA ARG A 342 -12.11 -13.18 -12.68
C ARG A 342 -11.78 -12.14 -11.60
N LEU A 343 -10.50 -11.92 -11.34
CA LEU A 343 -10.01 -11.03 -10.26
C LEU A 343 -10.55 -9.59 -10.29
N TYR A 344 -10.96 -9.13 -11.47
CA TYR A 344 -11.39 -7.75 -11.73
C TYR A 344 -12.92 -7.58 -11.83
N GLN A 345 -13.72 -8.64 -11.68
CA GLN A 345 -15.19 -8.54 -11.80
C GLN A 345 -15.88 -7.86 -10.62
N LYS A 346 -15.19 -7.70 -9.47
CA LYS A 346 -15.78 -7.05 -8.29
C LYS A 346 -15.88 -5.54 -8.47
N GLU A 347 -17.08 -5.08 -8.80
CA GLU A 347 -17.42 -3.67 -8.87
C GLU A 347 -17.21 -2.94 -7.53
N GLY A 348 -16.97 -1.63 -7.61
CA GLY A 348 -16.86 -0.78 -6.42
C GLY A 348 -15.54 -0.89 -5.66
N THR A 349 -14.68 -1.88 -5.95
CA THR A 349 -13.31 -1.97 -5.42
C THR A 349 -12.31 -1.49 -6.47
N SER A 350 -11.27 -0.74 -6.09
CA SER A 350 -10.20 -0.33 -7.03
C SER A 350 -9.23 -1.49 -7.32
N HIS A 351 -9.78 -2.70 -7.50
CA HIS A 351 -9.07 -3.94 -7.80
C HIS A 351 -7.81 -4.18 -6.93
N ALA A 352 -7.98 -4.01 -5.61
CA ALA A 352 -6.92 -4.10 -4.60
C ALA A 352 -5.69 -3.21 -4.83
N GLY A 353 -5.72 -2.27 -5.79
CA GLY A 353 -4.60 -1.38 -6.09
C GLY A 353 -3.45 -2.03 -6.86
N ASP A 354 -3.67 -3.18 -7.55
CA ASP A 354 -2.61 -3.94 -8.25
C ASP A 354 -1.70 -3.03 -9.11
N PHE A 355 -2.30 -2.12 -9.90
CA PHE A 355 -1.56 -1.15 -10.72
C PHE A 355 -1.41 0.22 -10.04
N ALA A 356 -2.47 0.70 -9.37
CA ALA A 356 -2.49 2.05 -8.80
C ALA A 356 -1.46 2.24 -7.68
N LEU A 357 -1.34 1.27 -6.76
CA LEU A 357 -0.27 1.26 -5.74
C LEU A 357 1.08 0.90 -6.38
N GLY A 358 1.04 -0.02 -7.36
CA GLY A 358 2.19 -0.51 -8.09
C GLY A 358 3.01 0.56 -8.80
N LEU A 359 2.39 1.62 -9.33
CA LEU A 359 3.09 2.75 -9.97
C LEU A 359 4.14 3.42 -9.06
N GLY A 360 3.88 3.46 -7.76
CA GLY A 360 4.80 3.97 -6.74
C GLY A 360 5.88 2.97 -6.32
N ALA A 361 5.74 1.71 -6.71
CA ALA A 361 6.56 0.57 -6.30
C ALA A 361 7.32 -0.08 -7.48
N VAL A 362 7.54 0.66 -8.56
CA VAL A 362 8.41 0.26 -9.69
C VAL A 362 9.40 1.36 -10.02
N ALA A 363 10.54 1.00 -10.59
CA ALA A 363 11.51 1.96 -11.07
C ALA A 363 10.88 2.91 -12.11
N PRO A 364 11.30 4.19 -12.19
CA PRO A 364 10.74 5.15 -13.15
C PRO A 364 10.73 4.66 -14.60
N ARG A 365 11.75 3.90 -15.01
CA ARG A 365 11.86 3.28 -16.35
C ARG A 365 10.71 2.31 -16.67
N CYS A 366 10.09 1.71 -15.67
CA CYS A 366 9.04 0.70 -15.82
C CYS A 366 7.62 1.31 -15.78
N ARG A 367 7.47 2.55 -15.30
CA ARG A 367 6.16 3.21 -15.16
C ARG A 367 5.38 3.33 -16.48
N PRO A 368 5.99 3.62 -17.65
CA PRO A 368 5.26 3.64 -18.91
C PRO A 368 4.57 2.31 -19.24
N ALA A 369 5.21 1.17 -18.91
CA ALA A 369 4.63 -0.15 -19.15
C ALA A 369 3.40 -0.41 -18.25
N ILE A 370 3.45 0.05 -16.99
CA ILE A 370 2.30 -0.02 -16.08
C ILE A 370 1.18 0.91 -16.55
N ALA A 371 1.53 2.12 -17.01
CA ALA A 371 0.56 3.09 -17.52
C ALA A 371 -0.17 2.60 -18.78
N TRP A 372 0.44 1.71 -19.58
CA TRP A 372 -0.23 1.10 -20.74
C TRP A 372 -1.42 0.22 -20.36
N MET A 373 -1.47 -0.28 -19.13
CA MET A 373 -2.57 -1.12 -18.63
C MET A 373 -3.71 -0.35 -17.97
N LEU A 374 -3.52 0.96 -17.74
CA LEU A 374 -4.48 1.86 -17.09
C LEU A 374 -5.23 2.66 -18.14
#